data_AF-A0A6A0HVX7-F1
#
_entry.id   AF-A0A6A0HVX7-F1
#
_cell.length_a   1.000
_cell.length_b   1.000
_cell.length_c   1.000
_cell.angle_alpha   90.00
_cell.angle_beta   90.00
_cell.angle_gamma   90.00
#
_symmetry.space_group_name_H-M   'P 1'
#
loop_
_entity.id
_entity.type
_entity.pdbx_description
1 polymer ?
#
loop_
_entity_poly.entity_id
_entity_poly.type
_entity_poly.pdbx_seq_one_letter_code
_entity_poly.pdbx_strand_id
1 'polypeptide(L)'
;MQDIDRAFKTILALTPNCFLDLLFGRKRKIHFKEIADPQINLPELRGDKVLLVKDKRKTYAVFLEAILHPKQSELPVFALKALGMQYLLKVPTLVTIVYLEKKKHAVFPEGYEIRLGALSNQIRLASVLLWEYEARILSGELKELAPFLPLFHIKPDPHLIVAQKELLQRVPDPNVRADLLATAMIVDIRSFGVEVVRTHFQKEIHMLKRTSIVEDWLKESFQKGKLEGKL
;
A
#
# COMPACT_ATOMS: atom_id res chain seq x y z
N MET A 1 12.93 -2.70 2.41
CA MET A 1 11.65 -2.73 3.16
C MET A 1 10.98 -1.37 3.14
N GLN A 2 11.70 -0.29 3.51
CA GLN A 2 11.22 1.10 3.44
C GLN A 2 10.66 1.49 2.07
N ASP A 3 11.24 1.00 0.97
CA ASP A 3 10.77 1.35 -0.37
C ASP A 3 9.34 0.86 -0.67
N ILE A 4 8.96 -0.32 -0.20
CA ILE A 4 7.59 -0.83 -0.47
C ILE A 4 6.54 -0.17 0.43
N ASP A 5 6.88 0.11 1.68
CA ASP A 5 6.04 0.93 2.56
C ASP A 5 5.82 2.34 1.99
N ARG A 6 6.90 2.95 1.47
CA ARG A 6 6.83 4.24 0.77
C ARG A 6 5.99 4.15 -0.50
N ALA A 7 6.14 3.09 -1.30
CA ALA A 7 5.30 2.84 -2.48
C ALA A 7 3.81 2.79 -2.11
N PHE A 8 3.47 2.07 -1.06
CA PHE A 8 2.11 2.01 -0.52
C PHE A 8 1.58 3.37 -0.13
N LYS A 9 2.35 4.15 0.65
CA LYS A 9 1.96 5.48 1.07
C LYS A 9 1.80 6.43 -0.11
N THR A 10 2.66 6.35 -1.11
CA THR A 10 2.55 7.14 -2.36
C THR A 10 1.28 6.79 -3.14
N ILE A 11 0.99 5.51 -3.35
CA ILE A 11 -0.23 5.10 -4.09
C ILE A 11 -1.48 5.51 -3.32
N LEU A 12 -1.48 5.36 -1.98
CA LEU A 12 -2.57 5.84 -1.12
C LEU A 12 -2.71 7.36 -1.13
N ALA A 13 -1.59 8.08 -1.24
CA ALA A 13 -1.56 9.53 -1.37
C ALA A 13 -2.24 9.98 -2.67
N LEU A 14 -1.86 9.37 -3.79
CA LEU A 14 -2.28 9.75 -5.14
C LEU A 14 -3.68 9.24 -5.50
N THR A 15 -4.04 8.05 -5.03
CA THR A 15 -5.22 7.30 -5.50
C THR A 15 -6.04 6.71 -4.33
N PRO A 16 -6.46 7.52 -3.34
CA PRO A 16 -7.23 7.04 -2.18
C PRO A 16 -8.50 6.27 -2.54
N ASN A 17 -9.14 6.62 -3.67
CA ASN A 17 -10.36 5.96 -4.15
C ASN A 17 -10.15 4.47 -4.46
N CYS A 18 -8.99 4.07 -4.99
CA CYS A 18 -8.77 2.66 -5.30
C CYS A 18 -8.73 1.80 -4.03
N PHE A 19 -8.24 2.35 -2.92
CA PHE A 19 -8.28 1.68 -1.61
C PHE A 19 -9.68 1.67 -1.01
N LEU A 20 -10.48 2.72 -1.20
CA LEU A 20 -11.88 2.68 -0.79
C LEU A 20 -12.67 1.63 -1.60
N ASP A 21 -12.42 1.52 -2.91
CA ASP A 21 -12.99 0.48 -3.78
C ASP A 21 -12.52 -0.93 -3.42
N LEU A 22 -11.28 -1.06 -2.92
CA LEU A 22 -10.75 -2.29 -2.36
C LEU A 22 -11.52 -2.70 -1.09
N LEU A 23 -11.67 -1.78 -0.13
CA LEU A 23 -12.28 -2.03 1.18
C LEU A 23 -13.79 -2.21 1.15
N PHE A 24 -14.49 -1.43 0.32
CA PHE A 24 -15.94 -1.31 0.37
C PHE A 24 -16.64 -1.75 -0.93
N GLY A 25 -15.86 -1.99 -1.99
CA GLY A 25 -16.36 -2.32 -3.33
C GLY A 25 -16.86 -1.09 -4.10
N ARG A 26 -16.64 -1.10 -5.43
CA ARG A 26 -17.03 -0.02 -6.36
C ARG A 26 -18.51 0.37 -6.36
N LYS A 27 -19.40 -0.48 -5.83
CA LYS A 27 -20.85 -0.22 -5.81
C LYS A 27 -21.27 0.80 -4.75
N ARG A 28 -20.38 1.21 -3.85
CA ARG A 28 -20.67 2.21 -2.81
C ARG A 28 -20.04 3.54 -3.19
N LYS A 29 -20.88 4.56 -3.41
CA LYS A 29 -20.42 5.94 -3.54
C LYS A 29 -19.96 6.44 -2.17
N ILE A 30 -18.66 6.44 -1.94
CA ILE A 30 -18.06 6.88 -0.69
C ILE A 30 -17.62 8.33 -0.80
N HIS A 31 -18.16 9.17 0.08
CA HIS A 31 -17.66 10.52 0.26
C HIS A 31 -16.61 10.51 1.36
N PHE A 32 -15.42 11.02 1.05
CA PHE A 32 -14.35 11.11 2.05
C PHE A 32 -13.64 12.46 2.02
N LYS A 33 -13.01 12.80 3.15
CA LYS A 33 -12.08 13.92 3.30
C LYS A 33 -10.77 13.40 3.84
N GLU A 34 -9.67 13.88 3.31
CA GLU A 34 -8.34 13.51 3.79
C GLU A 34 -7.89 14.41 4.95
N ILE A 35 -7.24 13.80 5.93
CA ILE A 35 -6.47 14.51 6.95
C ILE A 35 -5.01 14.07 6.79
N ALA A 36 -4.16 15.03 6.43
CA ALA A 36 -2.71 14.84 6.40
C ALA A 36 -2.15 14.98 7.82
N ASP A 37 -1.25 14.07 8.18
CA ASP A 37 -0.43 14.13 9.41
C ASP A 37 -1.20 14.45 10.72
N PRO A 38 -2.27 13.72 11.08
CA PRO A 38 -2.86 13.87 12.40
C PRO A 38 -1.83 13.47 13.47
N GLN A 39 -1.29 14.46 14.17
CA GLN A 39 -0.35 14.24 15.27
C GLN A 39 -1.09 13.79 16.52
N ILE A 40 -0.79 12.59 17.00
CA ILE A 40 -1.09 12.17 18.36
C ILE A 40 0.11 12.54 19.23
N ASN A 41 -0.11 13.19 20.38
CA ASN A 41 0.91 13.41 21.40
C ASN A 41 1.25 12.11 22.16
N LEU A 42 1.69 11.08 21.43
CA LEU A 42 2.35 9.89 21.93
C LEU A 42 3.63 9.72 21.09
N PRO A 43 4.82 9.62 21.71
CA PRO A 43 6.03 9.41 20.94
C PRO A 43 5.85 8.14 20.10
N GLU A 44 6.03 8.26 18.78
CA GLU A 44 5.94 7.19 17.75
C GLU A 44 4.57 6.87 17.13
N LEU A 45 3.43 7.43 17.57
CA LEU A 45 2.12 7.11 16.97
C LEU A 45 1.65 8.19 15.98
N ARG A 46 2.24 8.20 14.77
CA ARG A 46 1.71 8.94 13.62
C ARG A 46 0.84 8.03 12.75
N GLY A 47 -0.28 8.55 12.25
CA GLY A 47 -1.02 7.95 11.14
C GLY A 47 -0.69 8.75 9.88
N ASP A 48 0.00 8.15 8.91
CA ASP A 48 0.52 8.92 7.77
C ASP A 48 -0.59 9.47 6.85
N LYS A 49 -1.72 8.76 6.74
CA LYS A 49 -2.91 9.25 6.02
C LYS A 49 -4.19 8.69 6.64
N VAL A 50 -5.10 9.58 7.06
CA VAL A 50 -6.43 9.19 7.58
C VAL A 50 -7.52 9.71 6.65
N LEU A 51 -8.40 8.80 6.24
CA LEU A 51 -9.56 9.07 5.40
C LEU A 51 -10.80 9.20 6.29
N LEU A 52 -11.40 10.38 6.36
CA LEU A 52 -12.72 10.56 6.97
C LEU A 52 -13.79 10.14 5.97
N VAL A 53 -14.36 8.96 6.17
CA VAL A 53 -15.42 8.36 5.33
C VAL A 53 -16.78 8.67 5.92
N LYS A 54 -17.68 9.25 5.12
CA LYS A 54 -19.07 9.48 5.50
C LYS A 54 -19.95 8.35 4.96
N ASP A 55 -20.55 7.58 5.88
CA ASP A 55 -21.58 6.58 5.56
C ASP A 55 -22.92 7.00 6.20
N LYS A 56 -23.91 7.27 5.36
CA LYS A 56 -25.22 7.83 5.75
C LYS A 56 -25.06 9.11 6.60
N ARG A 57 -25.43 9.05 7.89
CA ARG A 57 -25.35 10.15 8.87
C ARG A 57 -24.14 10.04 9.80
N LYS A 58 -23.27 9.06 9.63
CA LYS A 58 -22.11 8.84 10.50
C LYS A 58 -20.81 9.08 9.73
N THR A 59 -19.83 9.62 10.42
CA THR A 59 -18.46 9.80 9.91
C THR A 59 -17.57 8.81 10.64
N TYR A 60 -16.71 8.14 9.88
CA TYR A 60 -15.72 7.19 10.36
C TYR A 60 -14.34 7.67 9.92
N ALA A 61 -13.33 7.49 10.77
CA ALA A 61 -11.95 7.57 10.33
C ALA A 61 -11.51 6.19 9.85
N VAL A 62 -10.86 6.12 8.69
CA VAL A 62 -10.29 4.91 8.13
C VAL A 62 -8.83 5.19 7.82
N PHE A 63 -7.93 4.35 8.31
CA PHE A 63 -6.53 4.39 7.90
C PHE A 63 -6.01 2.98 7.63
N LEU A 64 -4.99 2.92 6.80
CA LEU A 64 -4.46 1.68 6.26
C LEU A 64 -3.01 1.53 6.69
N GLU A 65 -2.63 0.33 7.11
CA GLU A 65 -1.27 -0.01 7.53
C GLU A 65 -0.79 -1.18 6.68
N ALA A 66 0.32 -1.00 5.96
CA ALA A 66 0.86 -2.04 5.10
C ALA A 66 1.80 -2.96 5.89
N ILE A 67 1.66 -4.28 5.69
CA ILE A 67 2.57 -5.29 6.23
C ILE A 67 3.15 -6.11 5.08
N LEU A 68 4.48 -6.20 5.08
CA LEU A 68 5.25 -7.10 4.19
C LEU A 68 5.55 -8.43 4.86
N HIS A 69 5.88 -8.40 6.14
CA HIS A 69 6.28 -9.57 6.91
C HIS A 69 5.30 -9.75 8.07
N PRO A 70 4.33 -10.67 7.97
CA PRO A 70 3.31 -10.85 8.99
C PRO A 70 3.94 -11.18 10.34
N LYS A 71 3.85 -10.23 11.29
CA LYS A 71 4.29 -10.41 12.68
C LYS A 71 3.15 -10.10 13.62
N GLN A 72 2.78 -11.08 14.45
CA GLN A 72 1.68 -10.91 15.41
C GLN A 72 1.94 -9.78 16.42
N SER A 73 3.21 -9.50 16.72
CA SER A 73 3.64 -8.44 17.65
C SER A 73 3.37 -7.02 17.15
N GLU A 74 3.09 -6.82 15.85
CA GLU A 74 2.81 -5.49 15.29
C GLU A 74 1.34 -5.09 15.46
N LEU A 75 0.43 -6.06 15.57
CA LEU A 75 -1.01 -5.82 15.66
C LEU A 75 -1.43 -4.94 16.86
N PRO A 76 -0.87 -5.11 18.07
CA PRO A 76 -1.17 -4.23 19.20
C PRO A 76 -0.86 -2.75 18.92
N VAL A 77 0.20 -2.46 18.16
CA VAL A 77 0.58 -1.09 17.81
C VAL A 77 -0.46 -0.47 16.88
N PHE A 78 -0.96 -1.21 15.89
CA PHE A 78 -2.02 -0.72 15.00
C PHE A 78 -3.35 -0.50 15.73
N ALA A 79 -3.69 -1.37 16.69
CA ALA A 79 -4.84 -1.17 17.55
C ALA A 79 -4.70 0.09 18.42
N LEU A 80 -3.51 0.31 18.99
CA LEU A 80 -3.20 1.50 19.77
C LEU A 80 -3.30 2.78 18.91
N LYS A 81 -2.78 2.77 17.67
CA LYS A 81 -2.96 3.86 16.71
C LYS A 81 -4.44 4.16 16.47
N ALA A 82 -5.27 3.13 16.25
CA ALA A 82 -6.69 3.30 15.96
C ALA A 82 -7.45 3.93 17.13
N LEU A 83 -7.19 3.46 18.35
CA LEU A 83 -7.78 4.02 19.57
C LEU A 83 -7.32 5.45 19.81
N GLY A 84 -6.02 5.74 19.64
CA GLY A 84 -5.49 7.10 19.74
C GLY A 84 -6.12 8.05 18.73
N MET A 85 -6.33 7.59 17.49
CA MET A 85 -6.93 8.40 16.43
C MET A 85 -8.43 8.62 16.66
N GLN A 86 -9.15 7.61 17.16
CA GLN A 86 -10.53 7.77 17.62
C GLN A 86 -10.63 8.80 18.74
N TYR A 87 -9.71 8.75 19.71
CA TYR A 87 -9.67 9.72 20.80
C TYR A 87 -9.41 11.14 20.31
N LEU A 88 -8.52 11.33 19.33
CA LEU A 88 -8.18 12.64 18.76
C LEU A 88 -9.34 13.20 17.90
N LEU A 89 -9.84 12.40 16.96
CA LEU A 89 -10.81 12.84 15.95
C LEU A 89 -12.25 12.83 16.44
N LYS A 90 -12.53 12.21 17.60
CA LYS A 90 -13.87 12.06 18.17
C LYS A 90 -14.87 11.39 17.22
N VAL A 91 -14.38 10.51 16.34
CA VAL A 91 -15.18 9.68 15.44
C VAL A 91 -14.71 8.22 15.56
N PRO A 92 -15.58 7.22 15.33
CA PRO A 92 -15.16 5.83 15.30
C PRO A 92 -14.06 5.60 14.25
N THR A 93 -12.99 4.91 14.64
CA THR A 93 -11.84 4.70 13.77
C THR A 93 -11.66 3.22 13.43
N LEU A 94 -11.47 2.95 12.15
CA LEU A 94 -11.07 1.65 11.62
C LEU A 94 -9.62 1.70 11.16
N VAL A 95 -8.82 0.76 11.64
CA VAL A 95 -7.55 0.40 11.02
C VAL A 95 -7.75 -0.85 10.19
N THR A 96 -7.28 -0.82 8.94
CA THR A 96 -7.23 -2.01 8.10
C THR A 96 -5.78 -2.34 7.76
N ILE A 97 -5.38 -3.56 8.08
CA ILE A 97 -4.07 -4.10 7.74
C ILE A 97 -4.11 -4.54 6.28
N VAL A 98 -3.16 -4.08 5.47
CA VAL A 98 -3.01 -4.49 4.08
C VAL A 98 -1.74 -5.34 3.95
N TYR A 99 -1.92 -6.64 3.76
CA TYR A 99 -0.83 -7.55 3.48
C TYR A 99 -0.45 -7.45 2.00
N LEU A 100 0.75 -6.93 1.73
CA LEU A 100 1.21 -6.66 0.36
C LEU A 100 1.89 -7.87 -0.29
N GLU A 101 2.39 -8.81 0.51
CA GLU A 101 3.27 -9.88 0.05
C GLU A 101 2.78 -11.25 0.55
N LYS A 102 2.48 -12.16 -0.38
CA LYS A 102 2.10 -13.54 -0.05
C LYS A 102 3.34 -14.40 0.22
N LYS A 103 4.23 -14.44 -0.78
CA LYS A 103 5.43 -15.30 -0.85
C LYS A 103 5.22 -16.68 -0.19
N LYS A 104 6.08 -17.03 0.76
CA LYS A 104 6.08 -18.32 1.46
C LYS A 104 5.39 -18.24 2.83
N HIS A 105 4.70 -17.13 3.13
CA HIS A 105 4.06 -16.95 4.41
C HIS A 105 2.80 -17.84 4.48
N ALA A 106 2.72 -18.65 5.54
CA ALA A 106 1.59 -19.55 5.76
C ALA A 106 0.47 -18.93 6.60
N VAL A 107 0.77 -17.86 7.35
CA VAL A 107 -0.15 -17.24 8.32
C VAL A 107 -0.10 -15.72 8.18
N PHE A 108 -1.27 -15.10 8.20
CA PHE A 108 -1.46 -13.65 8.14
C PHE A 108 -2.36 -13.24 9.31
N PRO A 109 -1.78 -12.78 10.44
CA PRO A 109 -2.54 -12.52 11.65
C PRO A 109 -3.63 -11.45 11.45
N GLU A 110 -4.86 -11.77 11.81
CA GLU A 110 -5.97 -10.81 11.93
C GLU A 110 -6.27 -10.43 13.38
N GLY A 111 -5.58 -11.06 14.33
CA GLY A 111 -5.79 -10.82 15.74
C GLY A 111 -4.59 -11.17 16.61
N TYR A 112 -4.61 -10.57 17.80
CA TYR A 112 -3.62 -10.76 18.84
C TYR A 112 -4.33 -11.13 20.14
N GLU A 113 -3.81 -12.13 20.83
CA GLU A 113 -4.37 -12.62 22.08
C GLU A 113 -3.27 -12.72 23.15
N ILE A 114 -3.52 -12.16 24.32
CA ILE A 114 -2.73 -12.39 25.53
C ILE A 114 -3.57 -13.22 26.48
N ARG A 115 -3.00 -14.29 27.03
CA ARG A 115 -3.64 -15.13 28.06
C ARG A 115 -2.81 -15.15 29.34
N LEU A 116 -3.50 -15.09 30.48
CA LEU A 116 -2.95 -15.33 31.81
C LEU A 116 -3.93 -16.23 32.59
N GLY A 117 -3.64 -17.53 32.64
CA GLY A 117 -4.58 -18.51 33.20
C GLY A 117 -5.90 -18.52 32.44
N ALA A 118 -7.01 -18.27 33.15
CA ALA A 118 -8.35 -18.16 32.56
C ALA A 118 -8.68 -16.78 31.97
N LEU A 119 -7.82 -15.77 32.18
CA LEU A 119 -8.02 -14.41 31.66
C LEU A 119 -7.44 -14.30 30.24
N SER A 120 -8.16 -13.63 29.35
CA SER A 120 -7.69 -13.36 27.99
C SER A 120 -8.09 -11.98 27.51
N ASN A 121 -7.16 -11.27 26.87
CA ASN A 121 -7.45 -10.07 26.09
C ASN A 121 -7.28 -10.39 24.61
N GLN A 122 -8.25 -10.00 23.79
CA GLN A 122 -8.23 -10.23 22.35
C GLN A 122 -8.39 -8.92 21.59
N ILE A 123 -7.56 -8.73 20.57
CA ILE A 123 -7.66 -7.66 19.58
C ILE A 123 -7.91 -8.33 18.25
N ARG A 124 -8.91 -7.85 17.51
CA ARG A 124 -9.15 -8.24 16.11
C ARG A 124 -9.18 -7.00 15.25
N LEU A 125 -8.44 -7.03 14.14
CA LEU A 125 -8.31 -5.93 13.20
C LEU A 125 -8.80 -6.38 11.83
N ALA A 126 -9.40 -5.46 11.08
CA ALA A 126 -9.73 -5.74 9.68
C ALA A 126 -8.43 -5.96 8.90
N SER A 127 -8.42 -6.94 8.01
CA SER A 127 -7.27 -7.25 7.18
C SER A 127 -7.68 -7.47 5.73
N VAL A 128 -6.76 -7.15 4.82
CA VAL A 128 -6.87 -7.38 3.39
C VAL A 128 -5.62 -8.09 2.93
N LEU A 129 -5.79 -9.24 2.28
CA LEU A 129 -4.74 -9.97 1.58
C LEU A 129 -4.72 -9.49 0.13
N LEU A 130 -3.79 -8.60 -0.22
CA LEU A 130 -3.89 -7.86 -1.49
C LEU A 130 -3.87 -8.77 -2.74
N TRP A 131 -3.17 -9.92 -2.65
CA TRP A 131 -3.15 -10.92 -3.73
C TRP A 131 -4.51 -11.57 -4.01
N GLU A 132 -5.44 -11.57 -3.06
CA GLU A 132 -6.81 -12.08 -3.31
C GLU A 132 -7.58 -11.19 -4.30
N TYR A 133 -7.07 -9.99 -4.58
CA TYR A 133 -7.64 -9.01 -5.50
C TYR A 133 -6.90 -8.96 -6.84
N GLU A 134 -5.97 -9.87 -7.10
CA GLU A 134 -5.18 -9.93 -8.34
C GLU A 134 -6.07 -9.90 -9.58
N ALA A 135 -7.15 -10.69 -9.62
CA ALA A 135 -8.08 -10.71 -10.76
C ALA A 135 -8.75 -9.35 -11.01
N ARG A 136 -9.08 -8.60 -9.95
CA ARG A 136 -9.66 -7.24 -10.05
C ARG A 136 -8.62 -6.21 -10.49
N ILE A 137 -7.36 -6.40 -10.12
CA ILE A 137 -6.26 -5.54 -10.59
C ILE A 137 -6.03 -5.79 -12.10
N LEU A 138 -5.89 -7.06 -12.49
CA LEU A 138 -5.63 -7.46 -13.89
C LEU A 138 -6.78 -7.12 -14.85
N SER A 139 -8.03 -7.12 -14.38
CA SER A 139 -9.17 -6.65 -15.18
C SER A 139 -9.20 -5.13 -15.38
N GLY A 140 -8.39 -4.38 -14.65
CA GLY A 140 -8.37 -2.92 -14.63
C GLY A 140 -9.38 -2.29 -13.67
N GLU A 141 -10.08 -3.08 -12.87
CA GLU A 141 -10.95 -2.57 -11.81
C GLU A 141 -10.14 -1.85 -10.71
N LEU A 142 -8.97 -2.36 -10.38
CA LEU A 142 -8.07 -1.77 -9.37
C LEU A 142 -6.70 -1.46 -10.00
N LYS A 143 -6.70 -0.87 -11.19
CA LYS A 143 -5.49 -0.64 -12.01
C LYS A 143 -4.41 0.18 -11.30
N GLU A 144 -4.80 1.08 -10.41
CA GLU A 144 -3.88 1.90 -9.61
C GLU A 144 -3.06 1.07 -8.62
N LEU A 145 -3.54 -0.13 -8.25
CA LEU A 145 -2.84 -1.09 -7.38
C LEU A 145 -1.93 -2.06 -8.16
N ALA A 146 -1.87 -1.95 -9.49
CA ALA A 146 -0.99 -2.75 -10.34
C ALA A 146 0.49 -2.79 -9.88
N PRO A 147 1.10 -1.70 -9.34
CA PRO A 147 2.47 -1.71 -8.84
C PRO A 147 2.82 -2.85 -7.87
N PHE A 148 1.83 -3.47 -7.22
CA PHE A 148 2.05 -4.55 -6.26
C PHE A 148 1.98 -5.97 -6.84
N LEU A 149 1.58 -6.14 -8.10
CA LEU A 149 1.45 -7.45 -8.74
C LEU A 149 2.68 -8.36 -8.56
N PRO A 150 3.94 -7.89 -8.69
CA PRO A 150 5.11 -8.73 -8.48
C PRO A 150 5.23 -9.32 -7.07
N LEU A 151 4.63 -8.68 -6.05
CA LEU A 151 4.74 -9.09 -4.65
C LEU A 151 3.80 -10.28 -4.30
N PHE A 152 2.86 -10.60 -5.19
CA PHE A 152 1.90 -11.69 -4.96
C PHE A 152 2.52 -13.07 -5.22
N HIS A 153 3.63 -13.10 -5.97
CA HIS A 153 4.24 -14.32 -6.48
C HIS A 153 5.59 -14.58 -5.81
N ILE A 154 5.90 -15.86 -5.53
CA ILE A 154 7.21 -16.26 -4.99
C ILE A 154 8.32 -16.02 -6.01
N LYS A 155 8.03 -16.29 -7.28
CA LYS A 155 8.89 -16.04 -8.44
C LYS A 155 8.04 -15.27 -9.46
N PRO A 156 8.03 -13.94 -9.41
CA PRO A 156 7.21 -13.16 -10.32
C PRO A 156 7.74 -13.30 -11.75
N ASP A 157 6.84 -13.29 -12.72
CA ASP A 157 7.14 -13.32 -14.15
C ASP A 157 7.36 -11.88 -14.67
N PRO A 158 8.46 -11.58 -15.39
CA PRO A 158 8.67 -10.29 -16.04
C PRO A 158 7.50 -9.81 -16.93
N HIS A 159 6.65 -10.71 -17.44
CA HIS A 159 5.41 -10.33 -18.14
C HIS A 159 4.47 -9.47 -17.28
N LEU A 160 4.55 -9.56 -15.95
CA LEU A 160 3.81 -8.68 -15.04
C LEU A 160 4.21 -7.21 -15.21
N ILE A 161 5.46 -6.91 -15.59
CA ILE A 161 5.88 -5.53 -15.90
C ILE A 161 5.07 -4.97 -17.07
N VAL A 162 4.84 -5.78 -18.11
CA VAL A 162 4.05 -5.37 -19.28
C VAL A 162 2.59 -5.14 -18.87
N ALA A 163 1.99 -6.07 -18.13
CA ALA A 163 0.62 -5.93 -17.65
C ALA A 163 0.42 -4.68 -16.77
N GLN A 164 1.35 -4.43 -15.85
CA GLN A 164 1.35 -3.22 -15.01
C GLN A 164 1.34 -1.96 -15.87
N LYS A 165 2.23 -1.88 -16.86
CA LYS A 165 2.31 -0.73 -17.76
C LYS A 165 0.98 -0.50 -18.49
N GLU A 166 0.40 -1.54 -19.09
CA GLU A 166 -0.86 -1.42 -19.81
C GLU A 166 -2.01 -0.94 -18.92
N LEU A 167 -2.06 -1.42 -17.68
CA LEU A 167 -3.06 -0.99 -16.68
C LEU A 167 -2.85 0.47 -16.28
N LEU A 168 -1.61 0.86 -15.98
CA LEU A 168 -1.27 2.21 -15.55
C LEU A 168 -1.41 3.25 -16.68
N GLN A 169 -1.22 2.86 -17.94
CA GLN A 169 -1.50 3.75 -19.08
C GLN A 169 -2.96 4.17 -19.18
N ARG A 170 -3.89 3.37 -18.64
CA ARG A 170 -5.33 3.69 -18.58
C ARG A 170 -5.68 4.64 -17.42
N VAL A 171 -4.71 5.05 -16.60
CA VAL A 171 -4.91 6.11 -15.59
C VAL A 171 -5.01 7.45 -16.32
N PRO A 172 -6.12 8.20 -16.16
CA PRO A 172 -6.41 9.37 -16.99
C PRO A 172 -5.50 10.57 -16.66
N ASP A 173 -5.23 10.80 -15.38
CA ASP A 173 -4.38 11.90 -14.95
C ASP A 173 -2.90 11.58 -15.27
N PRO A 174 -2.22 12.39 -16.10
CA PRO A 174 -0.86 12.13 -16.54
C PRO A 174 0.18 12.24 -15.41
N ASN A 175 -0.05 13.07 -14.40
CA ASN A 175 0.87 13.24 -13.26
C ASN A 175 0.76 12.03 -12.34
N VAL A 176 -0.47 11.65 -11.97
CA VAL A 176 -0.73 10.44 -11.18
C VAL A 176 -0.19 9.21 -11.91
N ARG A 177 -0.43 9.10 -13.23
CA ARG A 177 0.12 8.01 -14.05
C ARG A 177 1.64 7.96 -14.00
N ALA A 178 2.32 9.10 -14.11
CA ALA A 178 3.78 9.17 -14.05
C ALA A 178 4.30 8.67 -12.68
N ASP A 179 3.71 9.14 -11.58
CA ASP A 179 4.10 8.72 -10.23
C ASP A 179 3.80 7.23 -9.96
N LEU A 180 2.67 6.72 -10.46
CA LEU A 180 2.34 5.29 -10.35
C LEU A 180 3.31 4.42 -11.15
N LEU A 181 3.69 4.84 -12.37
CA LEU A 181 4.70 4.14 -13.17
C LEU A 181 6.08 4.16 -12.49
N ALA A 182 6.48 5.29 -11.92
CA ALA A 182 7.72 5.38 -11.17
C ALA A 182 7.69 4.50 -9.92
N THR A 183 6.55 4.46 -9.21
CA THR A 183 6.36 3.57 -8.07
C THR A 183 6.43 2.10 -8.46
N ALA A 184 5.80 1.72 -9.59
CA ALA A 184 5.90 0.36 -10.15
C ALA A 184 7.36 -0.01 -10.42
N MET A 185 8.15 0.86 -11.05
CA MET A 185 9.58 0.60 -11.29
C MET A 185 10.34 0.31 -10.00
N ILE A 186 10.03 0.98 -8.90
CA ILE A 186 10.71 0.76 -7.61
C ILE A 186 10.35 -0.61 -7.04
N VAL A 187 9.07 -1.00 -7.09
CA VAL A 187 8.64 -2.35 -6.68
C VAL A 187 9.26 -3.42 -7.59
N ASP A 188 9.32 -3.16 -8.89
CA ASP A 188 9.87 -4.05 -9.90
C ASP A 188 11.39 -4.21 -9.73
N ILE A 189 12.15 -3.18 -9.35
CA ILE A 189 13.60 -3.27 -9.12
C ILE A 189 13.89 -4.29 -8.03
N ARG A 190 13.09 -4.27 -6.96
CA ARG A 190 13.20 -5.26 -5.87
C ARG A 190 12.85 -6.67 -6.32
N SER A 191 11.91 -6.80 -7.25
CA SER A 191 11.33 -8.08 -7.64
C SER A 191 12.10 -8.78 -8.77
N PHE A 192 12.66 -8.01 -9.70
CA PHE A 192 13.26 -8.51 -10.94
C PHE A 192 14.71 -8.05 -11.15
N GLY A 193 15.19 -7.08 -10.37
CA GLY A 193 16.51 -6.48 -10.54
C GLY A 193 16.54 -5.35 -11.56
N VAL A 194 17.56 -4.49 -11.43
CA VAL A 194 17.68 -3.22 -12.17
C VAL A 194 17.71 -3.39 -13.70
N GLU A 195 18.45 -4.37 -14.21
CA GLU A 195 18.65 -4.52 -15.65
C GLU A 195 17.37 -4.96 -16.38
N VAL A 196 16.56 -5.83 -15.75
CA VAL A 196 15.25 -6.22 -16.29
C VAL A 196 14.34 -4.99 -16.36
N VAL A 197 14.21 -4.24 -15.25
CA VAL A 197 13.36 -3.04 -15.20
C VAL A 197 13.79 -2.00 -16.23
N ARG A 198 15.10 -1.74 -16.38
CA ARG A 198 15.62 -0.78 -17.37
C ARG A 198 15.24 -1.15 -18.79
N THR A 199 15.34 -2.43 -19.13
CA THR A 199 14.94 -2.94 -20.45
C THR A 199 13.46 -2.69 -20.72
N HIS A 200 12.59 -2.97 -19.73
CA HIS A 200 11.14 -2.84 -19.90
C HIS A 200 10.61 -1.41 -19.82
N PHE A 201 11.29 -0.50 -19.11
CA PHE A 201 10.86 0.89 -18.88
C PHE A 201 11.71 1.95 -19.59
N GLN A 202 12.49 1.56 -20.60
CA GLN A 202 13.45 2.46 -21.25
C GLN A 202 12.81 3.77 -21.73
N LYS A 203 11.59 3.72 -22.29
CA LYS A 203 10.87 4.92 -22.77
C LYS A 203 10.39 5.79 -21.60
N GLU A 204 9.80 5.17 -20.59
CA GLU A 204 9.20 5.84 -19.44
C GLU A 204 10.26 6.52 -18.56
N ILE A 205 11.43 5.91 -18.38
CA ILE A 205 12.55 6.48 -17.60
C ILE A 205 12.97 7.86 -18.15
N HIS A 206 12.90 8.07 -19.46
CA HIS A 206 13.21 9.37 -20.06
C HIS A 206 12.13 10.41 -19.80
N MET A 207 10.86 9.97 -19.71
CA MET A 207 9.72 10.85 -19.46
C MET A 207 9.60 11.26 -17.99
N LEU A 208 9.98 10.38 -17.06
CA LEU A 208 9.85 10.62 -15.61
C LEU A 208 10.76 11.72 -15.06
N LYS A 209 11.84 12.07 -15.77
CA LYS A 209 12.84 13.08 -15.37
C LYS A 209 12.30 14.53 -15.27
N ARG A 210 10.99 14.75 -15.43
CA ARG A 210 10.38 16.08 -15.54
C ARG A 210 9.08 16.26 -14.78
N THR A 211 8.46 15.20 -14.26
CA THR A 211 7.07 15.26 -13.77
C THR A 211 6.78 14.45 -12.50
N SER A 212 7.69 13.59 -12.05
CA SER A 212 7.42 12.64 -10.96
C SER A 212 7.96 13.13 -9.62
N ILE A 213 7.12 13.17 -8.59
CA ILE A 213 7.53 13.54 -7.21
C ILE A 213 8.42 12.47 -6.56
N VAL A 214 8.44 11.27 -7.13
CA VAL A 214 9.27 10.14 -6.68
C VAL A 214 10.55 9.96 -7.51
N GLU A 215 10.93 10.92 -8.35
CA GLU A 215 12.08 10.79 -9.26
C GLU A 215 13.40 10.52 -8.51
N ASP A 216 13.69 11.29 -7.47
CA ASP A 216 14.94 11.14 -6.73
C ASP A 216 14.99 9.80 -5.99
N TRP A 217 13.85 9.35 -5.49
CA TRP A 217 13.73 8.02 -4.88
C TRP A 217 13.89 6.89 -5.91
N LEU A 218 13.40 7.06 -7.14
CA LEU A 218 13.65 6.13 -8.24
C LEU A 218 15.14 6.07 -8.59
N LYS A 219 15.83 7.21 -8.64
CA LYS A 219 17.30 7.26 -8.86
C LYS A 219 18.06 6.50 -7.77
N GLU A 220 17.71 6.72 -6.51
CA GLU A 220 18.30 6.00 -5.37
C GLU A 220 18.09 4.49 -5.50
N SER A 221 16.87 4.06 -5.86
CA SER A 221 16.53 2.64 -6.03
C SER A 221 17.36 1.98 -7.14
N PHE A 222 17.56 2.68 -8.26
CA PHE A 222 18.44 2.22 -9.33
C PHE A 222 19.91 2.13 -8.91
N GLN A 223 20.40 3.05 -8.07
CA GLN A 223 21.77 3.01 -7.56
C GLN A 223 21.96 1.85 -6.59
N LYS A 224 21.05 1.67 -5.62
CA LYS A 224 21.08 0.57 -4.65
C LYS A 224 21.05 -0.78 -5.35
N GLY A 225 20.10 -0.99 -6.27
CA GLY A 225 19.98 -2.27 -6.98
C GLY A 225 21.19 -2.60 -7.87
N LYS A 226 21.94 -1.60 -8.34
CA LYS A 226 23.23 -1.83 -9.04
C LYS A 226 24.36 -2.24 -8.11
N LEU A 227 24.38 -1.73 -6.88
CA LEU A 227 25.36 -2.11 -5.88
C LEU A 227 25.09 -3.54 -5.38
N GLU A 228 23.82 -3.87 -5.17
CA GLU A 228 23.38 -5.20 -4.74
C GLU A 228 23.56 -6.28 -5.83
N GLY A 229 23.48 -5.90 -7.11
CA GLY A 229 23.75 -6.80 -8.25
C GLY A 229 25.21 -6.88 -8.69
N LYS A 230 26.15 -6.29 -7.95
CA LYS A 230 27.62 -6.35 -8.20
C LYS A 230 28.37 -7.30 -7.27
N LEU A 231 27.65 -8.16 -6.54
CA LEU A 231 28.19 -9.29 -5.78
C LEU A 231 27.82 -10.61 -6.46
#